data_AF-A0A7J7F8B7-F1
#
_entry.id   AF-A0A7J7F8B7-F1
#
_cell.length_a   1.000
_cell.length_b   1.000
_cell.length_c   1.000
_cell.angle_alpha   90.00
_cell.angle_beta   90.00
_cell.angle_gamma   90.00
#
_symmetry.space_group_name_H-M   'P 1'
#
loop_
_entity.id
_entity.type
_entity.pdbx_description
1 polymer ?
#
loop_
_entity_poly.entity_id
_entity_poly.type
_entity_poly.pdbx_seq_one_letter_code
_entity_poly.pdbx_strand_id
1 'polypeptide(L)'
;MSAACTKPAPYFLYKFPEDVDSVIIKVWSEMAYPCSVVSVQNIMCPVYDLDDNVEFNGVYQSMTKKAAITLQKKDFPGEQFFVVFVIKPEDYACGGSFFIQEKENQTWNLQRTKNLQVTIVPSIKRSGNMEVSHPIAASTPEGSNYGTIDESSSSPGRQMSSSDGGQTCQSDTDSSVEETDFDTMPDIESDKNIIRTKMFLYLSDLSRKDRRIVSKKYKIYFWNIITIAVFYALPVIQLVITYQTVVHVTGNQDICYYNFLCAHPLGVLSAFNNILSNLGHVLLGFLFLLIVLHRDILHRRALEAKDIFAMEYGIPKHFGLFYAMGIALMMEGVLSACYHVCPNYSNFQFDTSFMYMIAGLCMLKLYQTRHPDINASAYTAYASFAGVITVTVLGVTQRCKAPFLRGEDGIILASKPGAIWEYFALPLTEPSYYAIVSSADLGIFRRAAMVVYTDCCQQCSRPLYMDRMVLLVVGNLVNGSFALFGLIYRPRDFASYMLGIFICNLLLYLTFYIIMKLRSAEKVLPIPFFCIVATAVVWAAALYFFFQTLSSWEGTPAESREKNRECILLDFFDDHDIWHFLSATALFFSFLVLLTLDDDLDMVQRDKIRVF
;
A
#
# COMPACT_ATOMS: atom_id res chain seq x y z
N MET A 1 46.59 -15.06 42.44
CA MET A 1 46.18 -15.75 41.20
C MET A 1 46.70 -14.95 40.01
N SER A 2 47.17 -15.61 38.96
CA SER A 2 47.46 -14.97 37.67
C SER A 2 46.33 -15.31 36.72
N ALA A 3 45.59 -14.30 36.26
CA ALA A 3 44.65 -14.46 35.16
C ALA A 3 45.41 -14.19 33.86
N ALA A 4 45.55 -15.20 33.02
CA ALA A 4 46.18 -15.04 31.71
C ALA A 4 45.20 -14.34 30.76
N CYS A 5 45.59 -13.23 30.16
CA CYS A 5 44.80 -12.57 29.12
C CYS A 5 44.74 -13.48 27.88
N THR A 6 43.62 -14.17 27.69
CA THR A 6 43.30 -14.86 26.44
C THR A 6 43.12 -13.83 25.33
N LYS A 7 44.07 -13.81 24.39
CA LYS A 7 44.07 -13.15 23.05
C LYS A 7 43.19 -11.90 22.90
N PRO A 8 43.75 -10.70 22.64
CA PRO A 8 42.92 -9.51 22.39
C PRO A 8 42.01 -9.74 21.17
N ALA A 9 40.76 -9.28 21.28
CA ALA A 9 39.87 -9.20 20.12
C ALA A 9 40.51 -8.28 19.06
N PRO A 10 40.46 -8.63 17.76
CA PRO A 10 40.99 -7.79 16.70
C PRO A 10 40.03 -6.62 16.42
N TYR A 11 40.05 -5.61 17.29
CA TYR A 11 39.39 -4.33 17.02
C TYR A 11 40.29 -3.46 16.13
N PHE A 12 39.68 -2.84 15.11
CA PHE A 12 40.40 -2.04 14.13
C PHE A 12 40.19 -0.55 14.41
N LEU A 13 41.28 0.20 14.54
CA LEU A 13 41.26 1.65 14.59
C LEU A 13 41.02 2.22 13.18
N TYR A 14 40.02 3.10 13.03
CA TYR A 14 39.88 3.95 11.85
C TYR A 14 39.99 5.42 12.24
N LYS A 15 40.59 6.22 11.36
CA LYS A 15 40.62 7.68 11.41
C LYS A 15 40.06 8.24 10.11
N PHE A 16 39.11 9.17 10.20
CA PHE A 16 38.62 9.90 9.04
C PHE A 16 39.75 10.76 8.44
N PRO A 17 39.96 10.71 7.11
CA PRO A 17 40.73 11.72 6.39
C PRO A 17 40.15 13.13 6.55
N GLU A 18 40.91 14.14 6.14
CA GLU A 18 40.43 15.53 6.15
C GLU A 18 39.31 15.75 5.11
N ASP A 19 39.41 15.11 3.93
CA ASP A 19 38.49 15.30 2.80
C ASP A 19 37.16 14.50 2.87
N VAL A 20 36.98 13.67 3.91
CA VAL A 20 35.94 12.61 3.96
C VAL A 20 35.00 12.77 5.16
N ASP A 21 33.80 13.28 4.89
CA ASP A 21 32.77 13.53 5.92
C ASP A 21 31.91 12.31 6.28
N SER A 22 31.93 11.24 5.47
CA SER A 22 31.16 10.01 5.72
C SER A 22 31.81 8.78 5.10
N VAL A 23 31.70 7.64 5.80
CA VAL A 23 32.23 6.34 5.35
C VAL A 23 31.22 5.23 5.57
N ILE A 24 31.31 4.18 4.74
CA ILE A 24 30.57 2.95 4.88
C ILE A 24 31.54 1.79 5.11
N ILE A 25 31.38 1.10 6.23
CA ILE A 25 32.11 -0.12 6.57
C ILE A 25 31.33 -1.28 5.94
N LYS A 26 31.92 -1.94 4.96
CA LYS A 26 31.38 -3.12 4.29
C LYS A 26 32.12 -4.35 4.79
N VAL A 27 31.37 -5.33 5.33
CA VAL A 27 31.92 -6.56 5.90
C VAL A 27 31.31 -7.76 5.18
N TRP A 28 32.15 -8.68 4.74
CA TRP A 28 31.76 -9.88 4.01
C TRP A 28 32.43 -11.16 4.54
N SER A 29 31.75 -12.29 4.39
CA SER A 29 32.22 -13.64 4.70
C SER A 29 31.62 -14.64 3.71
N GLU A 30 32.42 -15.60 3.26
CA GLU A 30 31.97 -16.74 2.45
C GLU A 30 30.96 -17.62 3.21
N MET A 31 31.19 -17.79 4.52
CA MET A 31 30.37 -18.63 5.39
C MET A 31 29.32 -17.80 6.14
N ALA A 32 28.09 -18.31 6.18
CA ALA A 32 26.99 -17.72 6.95
C ALA A 32 27.21 -17.83 8.47
N TYR A 33 27.75 -18.97 8.90
CA TYR A 33 27.99 -19.29 10.31
C TYR A 33 29.50 -19.44 10.58
N PRO A 34 30.00 -19.16 11.80
CA PRO A 34 29.23 -18.81 12.99
C PRO A 34 28.58 -17.41 12.90
N CYS A 35 27.47 -17.19 13.61
CA CYS A 35 26.85 -15.87 13.77
C CYS A 35 27.84 -14.89 14.42
N SER A 36 27.81 -13.62 14.00
CA SER A 36 28.71 -12.59 14.55
C SER A 36 28.06 -11.21 14.55
N VAL A 37 28.51 -10.34 15.45
CA VAL A 37 28.15 -8.91 15.50
C VAL A 37 29.33 -8.06 15.05
N VAL A 38 29.02 -7.02 14.27
CA VAL A 38 29.90 -5.89 13.97
C VAL A 38 29.44 -4.71 14.83
N SER A 39 30.34 -4.09 15.59
CA SER A 39 30.04 -2.94 16.45
C SER A 39 31.06 -1.83 16.22
N VAL A 40 30.57 -0.60 16.05
CA VAL A 40 31.38 0.61 15.79
C VAL A 40 31.33 1.49 17.02
N GLN A 41 32.43 1.59 17.75
CA GLN A 41 32.50 2.23 19.06
C GLN A 41 33.37 3.48 19.03
N ASN A 42 32.99 4.47 19.85
CA ASN A 42 33.84 5.62 20.15
C ASN A 42 35.16 5.16 20.79
N ILE A 43 36.24 5.94 20.61
CA ILE A 43 37.52 5.68 21.28
C ILE A 43 37.41 6.08 22.75
N MET A 44 36.93 5.15 23.56
CA MET A 44 36.77 5.25 25.00
C MET A 44 37.08 3.89 25.62
N CYS A 45 37.70 3.87 26.80
CA CYS A 45 37.96 2.64 27.54
C CYS A 45 36.91 2.48 28.66
N PRO A 46 36.38 1.27 28.91
CA PRO A 46 36.67 0.01 28.20
C PRO A 46 36.07 -0.02 26.79
N VAL A 47 36.77 -0.69 25.88
CA VAL A 47 36.18 -1.16 24.62
C VAL A 47 35.31 -2.38 24.95
N TYR A 48 34.12 -2.47 24.35
CA TYR A 48 33.18 -3.56 24.62
C TYR A 48 33.34 -4.65 23.55
N ASP A 49 34.17 -5.66 23.86
CA ASP A 49 34.57 -6.75 22.96
C ASP A 49 34.08 -8.15 23.38
N LEU A 50 33.12 -8.21 24.31
CA LEU A 50 32.50 -9.46 24.79
C LEU A 50 31.04 -9.57 24.31
N ASP A 51 30.55 -10.80 24.25
CA ASP A 51 29.19 -11.10 23.78
C ASP A 51 28.09 -10.34 24.56
N ASP A 52 28.22 -10.34 25.89
CA ASP A 52 27.27 -9.68 26.81
C ASP A 52 27.32 -8.14 26.78
N ASN A 53 28.28 -7.52 26.07
CA ASN A 53 28.52 -6.07 26.19
C ASN A 53 28.76 -5.30 24.87
N VAL A 54 29.09 -5.96 23.77
CA VAL A 54 29.35 -5.36 22.44
C VAL A 54 28.17 -4.54 21.86
N GLU A 55 26.98 -4.75 22.43
CA GLU A 55 25.70 -4.11 22.08
C GLU A 55 25.33 -2.91 22.99
N PHE A 56 26.14 -2.58 24.01
CA PHE A 56 25.84 -1.48 24.96
C PHE A 56 26.29 -0.08 24.52
N ASN A 57 27.15 0.03 23.49
CA ASN A 57 27.74 1.30 23.07
C ASN A 57 28.05 1.29 21.57
N GLY A 58 27.98 2.47 20.95
CA GLY A 58 28.24 2.61 19.51
C GLY A 58 27.09 2.10 18.64
N VAL A 59 27.38 1.81 17.37
CA VAL A 59 26.40 1.36 16.36
C VAL A 59 26.70 -0.07 15.94
N TYR A 60 25.73 -0.98 15.99
CA TYR A 60 25.97 -2.42 15.77
C TYR A 60 24.95 -3.12 14.85
N GLN A 61 25.40 -4.23 14.26
CA GLN A 61 24.63 -5.14 13.40
C GLN A 61 25.00 -6.60 13.65
N SER A 62 24.01 -7.50 13.71
CA SER A 62 24.23 -8.93 13.50
C SER A 62 24.51 -9.27 12.03
N MET A 63 25.30 -10.31 11.76
CA MET A 63 25.60 -10.75 10.39
C MET A 63 25.80 -12.25 10.24
N THR A 64 25.20 -12.80 9.17
CA THR A 64 25.63 -14.07 8.57
C THR A 64 26.79 -13.82 7.61
N LYS A 65 26.53 -13.53 6.33
CA LYS A 65 27.55 -13.29 5.28
C LYS A 65 27.87 -11.83 5.02
N LYS A 66 26.99 -10.89 5.36
CA LYS A 66 27.13 -9.45 5.04
C LYS A 66 26.74 -8.55 6.22
N ALA A 67 27.49 -7.47 6.41
CA ALA A 67 27.07 -6.28 7.16
C ALA A 67 27.51 -5.00 6.43
N ALA A 68 26.81 -3.90 6.68
CA ALA A 68 27.11 -2.60 6.10
C ALA A 68 26.67 -1.48 7.06
N ILE A 69 27.62 -0.71 7.60
CA ILE A 69 27.34 0.37 8.56
C ILE A 69 27.86 1.70 7.97
N THR A 70 26.94 2.64 7.73
CA THR A 70 27.24 4.00 7.28
C THR A 70 27.41 4.93 8.49
N LEU A 71 28.45 5.75 8.47
CA LEU A 71 28.90 6.60 9.58
C LEU A 71 29.20 8.01 9.09
N GLN A 72 28.90 9.04 9.89
CA GLN A 72 29.26 10.43 9.59
C GLN A 72 30.34 10.91 10.55
N LYS A 73 31.32 11.65 10.02
CA LYS A 73 32.50 12.15 10.76
C LYS A 73 32.12 12.93 12.01
N LYS A 74 31.03 13.71 11.93
CA LYS A 74 30.46 14.53 13.01
C LYS A 74 30.02 13.74 14.25
N ASP A 75 29.72 12.44 14.11
CA ASP A 75 29.15 11.61 15.17
C ASP A 75 30.23 11.11 16.15
N PHE A 76 31.51 11.32 15.81
CA PHE A 76 32.68 10.82 16.54
C PHE A 76 33.58 11.99 17.01
N PRO A 77 33.58 12.36 18.31
CA PRO A 77 34.26 13.57 18.81
C PRO A 77 35.80 13.54 18.73
N GLY A 78 36.39 12.43 18.29
CA GLY A 78 37.83 12.31 17.99
C GLY A 78 38.16 12.14 16.51
N GLU A 79 37.18 12.28 15.60
CA GLU A 79 37.28 11.94 14.16
C GLU A 79 37.77 10.50 13.89
N GLN A 80 37.53 9.60 14.85
CA GLN A 80 38.12 8.26 14.92
C GLN A 80 37.19 7.30 15.66
N PHE A 81 37.21 6.02 15.30
CA PHE A 81 36.41 4.96 15.92
C PHE A 81 37.13 3.61 15.94
N PHE A 82 36.65 2.69 16.78
CA PHE A 82 36.99 1.27 16.74
C PHE A 82 35.91 0.47 16.01
N VAL A 83 36.32 -0.47 15.16
CA VAL A 83 35.45 -1.51 14.61
C VAL A 83 35.74 -2.82 15.35
N VAL A 84 34.77 -3.31 16.10
CA VAL A 84 34.84 -4.49 16.96
C VAL A 84 34.05 -5.63 16.32
N PHE A 85 34.60 -6.84 16.38
CA PHE A 85 33.98 -8.06 15.84
C PHE A 85 33.87 -9.11 16.93
N VAL A 86 32.64 -9.56 17.21
CA VAL A 86 32.35 -10.59 18.22
C VAL A 86 31.61 -11.75 17.56
N ILE A 87 32.04 -12.98 17.83
CA ILE A 87 31.37 -14.20 17.37
C ILE A 87 30.34 -14.60 18.44
N LYS A 88 29.07 -14.73 18.07
CA LYS A 88 28.01 -15.19 18.98
C LYS A 88 28.25 -16.67 19.35
N PRO A 89 28.00 -17.09 20.61
CA PRO A 89 28.22 -18.46 21.06
C PRO A 89 27.32 -19.46 20.32
N GLU A 90 26.06 -19.12 20.09
CA GLU A 90 25.14 -19.87 19.22
C GLU A 90 24.75 -19.12 17.96
N ASP A 91 24.25 -19.87 16.97
CA ASP A 91 23.86 -19.33 15.67
C ASP A 91 22.42 -18.81 15.60
N TYR A 92 21.59 -19.09 16.62
CA TYR A 92 20.18 -18.66 16.66
C TYR A 92 20.02 -17.13 16.66
N ALA A 93 21.02 -16.40 17.17
CA ALA A 93 21.05 -14.94 17.14
C ALA A 93 21.05 -14.36 15.70
N CYS A 94 21.45 -15.16 14.70
CA CYS A 94 21.36 -14.83 13.27
C CYS A 94 20.35 -15.74 12.52
N GLY A 95 19.41 -16.38 13.22
CA GLY A 95 18.41 -17.28 12.62
C GLY A 95 18.83 -18.74 12.46
N GLY A 96 20.04 -19.11 12.88
CA GLY A 96 20.57 -20.46 12.76
C GLY A 96 19.86 -21.50 13.66
N SER A 97 19.88 -22.76 13.22
CA SER A 97 19.31 -23.88 13.98
C SER A 97 20.11 -24.17 15.25
N PHE A 98 19.42 -24.32 16.38
CA PHE A 98 20.02 -24.72 17.65
C PHE A 98 20.49 -26.19 17.60
N PHE A 99 21.80 -26.42 17.62
CA PHE A 99 22.39 -27.76 17.57
C PHE A 99 22.48 -28.39 18.98
N ILE A 100 21.45 -29.13 19.39
CA ILE A 100 21.62 -30.12 20.46
C ILE A 100 22.36 -31.33 19.87
N GLN A 101 23.68 -31.40 20.06
CA GLN A 101 24.42 -32.63 19.80
C GLN A 101 24.22 -33.62 20.95
N GLU A 102 23.14 -34.41 20.88
CA GLU A 102 23.02 -35.65 21.62
C GLU A 102 24.06 -36.67 21.10
N LYS A 103 25.31 -36.55 21.57
CA LYS A 103 26.31 -37.61 21.53
C LYS A 103 27.37 -37.44 22.60
N GLU A 104 27.79 -38.55 23.16
CA GLU A 104 28.52 -38.64 24.41
C GLU A 104 29.95 -38.06 24.33
N ASN A 105 30.43 -37.55 25.46
CA ASN A 105 31.85 -37.47 25.83
C ASN A 105 32.79 -36.76 24.83
N GLN A 106 32.37 -35.61 24.29
CA GLN A 106 33.30 -34.61 23.75
C GLN A 106 33.20 -33.32 24.55
N THR A 107 34.34 -32.87 25.10
CA THR A 107 34.48 -31.57 25.77
C THR A 107 34.63 -30.48 24.72
N TRP A 108 33.49 -29.91 24.30
CA TRP A 108 33.36 -29.01 23.15
C TRP A 108 34.00 -27.62 23.35
N ASN A 109 35.33 -27.55 23.33
CA ASN A 109 36.04 -26.34 22.84
C ASN A 109 35.97 -26.29 21.31
N LEU A 110 34.75 -26.15 20.78
CA LEU A 110 34.49 -25.97 19.35
C LEU A 110 34.97 -24.56 18.99
N GLN A 111 36.16 -24.44 18.38
CA GLN A 111 36.81 -23.16 18.12
C GLN A 111 36.13 -22.39 16.98
N ARG A 112 34.93 -21.84 17.25
CA ARG A 112 34.12 -21.00 16.35
C ARG A 112 35.00 -19.87 15.81
N THR A 113 35.31 -19.95 14.51
CA THR A 113 36.22 -19.04 13.81
C THR A 113 35.53 -18.58 12.54
N LYS A 114 35.62 -17.28 12.21
CA LYS A 114 34.99 -16.69 11.03
C LYS A 114 36.00 -15.82 10.29
N ASN A 115 36.16 -16.06 8.99
CA ASN A 115 37.02 -15.23 8.14
C ASN A 115 36.19 -14.04 7.64
N LEU A 116 36.67 -12.82 7.89
CA LEU A 116 35.97 -11.59 7.52
C LEU A 116 36.85 -10.76 6.58
N GLN A 117 36.27 -10.34 5.45
CA GLN A 117 36.83 -9.28 4.62
C GLN A 117 36.16 -7.96 5.04
N VAL A 118 36.97 -6.97 5.45
CA VAL A 118 36.51 -5.65 5.90
C VAL A 118 37.05 -4.59 4.96
N THR A 119 36.15 -3.77 4.41
CA THR A 119 36.48 -2.68 3.49
C THR A 119 35.78 -1.41 3.95
N ILE A 120 36.53 -0.33 4.16
CA ILE A 120 35.98 0.99 4.52
C ILE A 120 36.18 1.93 3.33
N VAL A 121 35.09 2.52 2.82
CA VAL A 121 35.13 3.46 1.69
C VAL A 121 34.30 4.72 2.00
N PRO A 122 34.59 5.88 1.39
CA PRO A 122 33.74 7.06 1.48
C PRO A 122 32.32 6.76 0.98
N SER A 123 31.29 7.19 1.72
CA SER A 123 29.88 6.96 1.35
C SER A 123 29.41 7.85 0.19
N ILE A 124 30.13 8.94 -0.09
CA ILE A 124 29.88 9.86 -1.19
C ILE A 124 31.17 10.04 -1.97
N LYS A 125 31.15 9.70 -3.27
CA LYS A 125 32.23 10.07 -4.20
C LYS A 125 32.11 11.57 -4.48
N ARG A 126 33.03 12.38 -3.95
CA ARG A 126 33.00 13.86 -4.06
C ARG A 126 33.33 14.35 -5.48
N SER A 127 32.41 14.13 -6.42
CA SER A 127 32.53 14.54 -7.83
C SER A 127 32.32 16.06 -8.00
N GLY A 128 33.35 16.85 -7.68
CA GLY A 128 33.52 18.21 -8.20
C GLY A 128 32.49 19.26 -7.76
N ASN A 129 32.78 19.94 -6.64
CA ASN A 129 32.35 21.30 -6.29
C ASN A 129 30.91 21.73 -6.61
N MET A 130 30.06 21.74 -5.57
CA MET A 130 28.99 22.74 -5.48
C MET A 130 28.83 23.20 -4.02
N GLU A 131 29.49 24.29 -3.66
CA GLU A 131 29.28 24.96 -2.37
C GLU A 131 28.00 25.80 -2.43
N VAL A 132 27.12 25.64 -1.43
CA VAL A 132 26.01 26.57 -1.17
C VAL A 132 26.02 26.91 0.31
N SER A 133 26.76 27.96 0.66
CA SER A 133 27.02 28.38 2.03
C SER A 133 26.12 29.55 2.46
N HIS A 134 25.04 29.27 3.20
CA HIS A 134 24.26 30.28 3.92
C HIS A 134 23.92 29.81 5.35
N PRO A 135 24.52 30.42 6.39
CA PRO A 135 24.14 30.15 7.77
C PRO A 135 22.90 30.96 8.17
N ILE A 136 21.93 30.33 8.83
CA ILE A 136 20.84 31.02 9.52
C ILE A 136 21.23 31.12 11.01
N ALA A 137 21.50 32.34 11.47
CA ALA A 137 21.73 32.63 12.87
C ALA A 137 20.40 32.79 13.61
N ALA A 138 20.29 32.20 14.81
CA ALA A 138 19.12 32.37 15.69
C ALA A 138 19.43 33.36 16.82
N SER A 139 18.53 34.31 17.04
CA SER A 139 18.58 35.21 18.20
C SER A 139 17.18 35.71 18.56
N THR A 140 16.70 35.36 19.76
CA THR A 140 15.62 36.07 20.45
C THR A 140 16.16 37.36 21.06
N PRO A 141 15.30 38.37 21.29
CA PRO A 141 14.84 38.59 22.67
C PRO A 141 13.34 38.92 22.78
N GLU A 142 12.93 39.31 23.99
CA GLU A 142 11.56 39.24 24.54
C GLU A 142 10.67 40.47 24.24
N GLY A 143 9.35 40.26 24.36
CA GLY A 143 8.53 41.11 25.23
C GLY A 143 7.56 42.13 24.61
N SER A 144 6.25 41.80 24.63
CA SER A 144 5.23 42.64 25.29
C SER A 144 3.89 41.87 25.44
N ASN A 145 3.12 42.21 26.48
CA ASN A 145 1.78 41.69 26.76
C ASN A 145 0.78 42.86 26.80
N TYR A 146 -0.37 42.76 26.11
CA TYR A 146 -1.70 43.37 26.37
C TYR A 146 -2.56 43.15 25.09
N GLY A 147 -3.87 42.86 25.12
CA GLY A 147 -4.79 42.53 26.21
C GLY A 147 -6.21 42.29 25.67
N THR A 148 -7.12 41.74 26.48
CA THR A 148 -8.59 41.72 26.26
C THR A 148 -9.19 43.13 26.55
N ILE A 149 -10.46 43.51 26.28
CA ILE A 149 -11.72 42.79 25.99
C ILE A 149 -12.44 43.49 24.77
N ASP A 150 -13.75 43.59 24.48
CA ASP A 150 -15.06 43.28 25.13
C ASP A 150 -16.20 43.12 24.08
N GLU A 151 -17.45 42.81 24.49
CA GLU A 151 -18.67 42.81 23.67
C GLU A 151 -19.43 44.18 23.66
N SER A 152 -20.34 44.41 22.67
CA SER A 152 -21.82 44.57 22.91
C SER A 152 -22.64 45.47 21.93
N SER A 153 -23.93 45.09 21.75
CA SER A 153 -25.14 45.94 21.56
C SER A 153 -25.44 46.81 20.29
N SER A 154 -26.04 46.17 19.27
CA SER A 154 -27.43 46.36 18.77
C SER A 154 -28.08 47.73 18.36
N SER A 155 -28.82 47.69 17.24
CA SER A 155 -30.16 48.33 16.96
C SER A 155 -30.27 49.82 16.57
N PRO A 156 -31.40 50.30 15.96
CA PRO A 156 -32.44 49.64 15.12
C PRO A 156 -32.79 50.39 13.79
N GLY A 157 -33.59 49.82 12.87
CA GLY A 157 -33.99 50.55 11.64
C GLY A 157 -35.07 49.99 10.68
N ARG A 158 -36.36 50.14 11.03
CA ARG A 158 -37.58 50.20 10.17
C ARG A 158 -37.99 49.03 9.23
N GLN A 159 -39.30 48.81 9.19
CA GLN A 159 -40.03 47.98 8.20
C GLN A 159 -40.57 48.84 7.04
N MET A 160 -40.86 48.20 5.90
CA MET A 160 -42.05 48.47 5.08
C MET A 160 -42.43 47.17 4.34
N SER A 161 -43.72 46.91 4.12
CA SER A 161 -44.23 45.66 3.55
C SER A 161 -45.13 45.87 2.33
N SER A 162 -45.08 44.94 1.38
CA SER A 162 -46.13 44.68 0.39
C SER A 162 -45.99 43.27 -0.18
N SER A 163 -47.10 42.68 -0.62
CA SER A 163 -47.21 41.29 -1.10
C SER A 163 -47.05 41.20 -2.62
N ASP A 164 -46.62 40.05 -3.16
CA ASP A 164 -47.51 39.05 -3.81
C ASP A 164 -46.68 37.95 -4.53
N GLY A 165 -47.33 36.87 -4.99
CA GLY A 165 -46.84 35.99 -6.06
C GLY A 165 -45.78 34.93 -5.65
N GLY A 166 -46.23 33.73 -5.28
CA GLY A 166 -45.33 32.64 -4.90
C GLY A 166 -44.76 31.81 -6.07
N GLN A 167 -43.45 31.52 -6.02
CA GLN A 167 -42.82 30.34 -6.65
C GLN A 167 -41.81 29.73 -5.69
N THR A 168 -41.85 28.40 -5.53
CA THR A 168 -41.06 27.68 -4.52
C THR A 168 -39.62 27.43 -4.98
N CYS A 169 -38.78 28.46 -4.90
CA CYS A 169 -37.33 28.29 -4.91
C CYS A 169 -36.91 27.61 -3.60
N GLN A 170 -36.64 26.30 -3.64
CA GLN A 170 -35.97 25.61 -2.53
C GLN A 170 -34.55 26.17 -2.38
N SER A 171 -34.28 26.83 -1.26
CA SER A 171 -32.96 27.30 -0.88
C SER A 171 -32.05 26.14 -0.48
N ASP A 172 -30.77 26.20 -0.86
CA ASP A 172 -29.77 25.28 -0.33
C ASP A 172 -29.63 25.46 1.19
N THR A 173 -29.84 24.36 1.92
CA THR A 173 -29.60 24.26 3.37
C THR A 173 -28.77 23.00 3.61
N ASP A 174 -27.61 23.14 4.25
CA ASP A 174 -26.79 21.98 4.65
C ASP A 174 -27.45 21.26 5.85
N SER A 175 -28.35 20.34 5.54
CA SER A 175 -28.84 19.33 6.48
C SER A 175 -27.87 18.15 6.56
N SER A 176 -27.68 17.58 7.75
CA SER A 176 -26.93 16.33 7.94
C SER A 176 -27.44 15.23 7.01
N VAL A 177 -26.55 14.64 6.22
CA VAL A 177 -26.92 13.72 5.13
C VAL A 177 -26.87 12.28 5.62
N GLU A 178 -28.03 11.72 5.96
CA GLU A 178 -28.18 10.27 6.19
C GLU A 178 -28.49 9.57 4.85
N GLU A 179 -27.81 8.47 4.53
CA GLU A 179 -28.01 7.77 3.24
C GLU A 179 -29.42 7.15 3.10
N THR A 180 -30.12 6.92 4.21
CA THR A 180 -31.44 6.28 4.28
C THR A 180 -32.59 7.11 3.69
N ASP A 181 -32.46 8.43 3.64
CA ASP A 181 -33.50 9.33 3.10
C ASP A 181 -33.65 9.25 1.56
N PHE A 182 -32.78 8.48 0.88
CA PHE A 182 -32.63 8.51 -0.58
C PHE A 182 -32.96 7.19 -1.29
N ASP A 183 -33.20 6.10 -0.56
CA ASP A 183 -33.59 4.79 -1.12
C ASP A 183 -35.01 4.43 -0.67
N THR A 184 -36.02 4.99 -1.34
CA THR A 184 -37.44 4.62 -1.16
C THR A 184 -37.65 3.15 -1.50
N MET A 185 -37.92 2.36 -0.46
CA MET A 185 -37.97 0.90 -0.50
C MET A 185 -38.81 0.27 -1.64
N PRO A 186 -40.00 0.77 -2.03
CA PRO A 186 -40.82 0.11 -3.07
C PRO A 186 -40.28 0.27 -4.51
N ASP A 187 -39.49 1.31 -4.80
CA ASP A 187 -39.03 1.59 -6.17
C ASP A 187 -37.95 0.59 -6.63
N ILE A 188 -37.12 0.15 -5.68
CA ILE A 188 -36.01 -0.78 -5.93
C ILE A 188 -36.53 -2.18 -6.33
N GLU A 189 -37.70 -2.60 -5.84
CA GLU A 189 -38.23 -3.94 -6.09
C GLU A 189 -39.12 -4.06 -7.33
N SER A 190 -39.78 -2.98 -7.74
CA SER A 190 -40.49 -2.94 -9.03
C SER A 190 -39.50 -2.97 -10.20
N ASP A 191 -38.47 -2.12 -10.17
CA ASP A 191 -37.49 -2.04 -11.26
C ASP A 191 -36.60 -3.28 -11.38
N LYS A 192 -36.22 -3.94 -10.27
CA LYS A 192 -35.50 -5.23 -10.30
C LYS A 192 -36.21 -6.30 -11.15
N ASN A 193 -37.54 -6.29 -11.19
CA ASN A 193 -38.33 -7.27 -11.95
C ASN A 193 -38.47 -6.90 -13.43
N ILE A 194 -38.52 -5.60 -13.75
CA ILE A 194 -38.53 -5.09 -15.13
C ILE A 194 -37.14 -5.30 -15.78
N ILE A 195 -36.06 -5.03 -15.05
CA ILE A 195 -34.68 -5.23 -15.49
C ILE A 195 -34.41 -6.72 -15.78
N ARG A 196 -34.97 -7.64 -14.97
CA ARG A 196 -34.77 -9.10 -15.12
C ARG A 196 -35.37 -9.74 -16.37
N THR A 197 -36.32 -9.09 -17.05
CA THR A 197 -37.06 -9.69 -18.17
C THR A 197 -36.58 -9.25 -19.55
N LYS A 198 -35.64 -8.30 -19.64
CA LYS A 198 -34.98 -7.91 -20.90
C LYS A 198 -33.81 -8.86 -21.21
N MET A 199 -33.63 -9.20 -22.49
CA MET A 199 -32.48 -9.99 -22.98
C MET A 199 -31.21 -9.13 -23.20
N PHE A 200 -31.39 -7.83 -23.43
CA PHE A 200 -30.31 -6.84 -23.46
C PHE A 200 -30.70 -5.66 -22.57
N LEU A 201 -29.76 -5.22 -21.73
CA LEU A 201 -29.93 -4.09 -20.84
C LEU A 201 -29.15 -2.88 -21.37
N TYR A 202 -29.78 -1.72 -21.37
CA TYR A 202 -29.21 -0.47 -21.86
C TYR A 202 -28.99 0.51 -20.71
N LEU A 203 -28.06 1.46 -20.86
CA LEU A 203 -27.67 2.33 -19.76
C LEU A 203 -28.83 3.19 -19.25
N SER A 204 -29.78 3.56 -20.13
CA SER A 204 -31.04 4.23 -19.78
C SER A 204 -31.95 3.43 -18.83
N ASP A 205 -31.82 2.10 -18.76
CA ASP A 205 -32.54 1.29 -17.79
C ASP A 205 -31.90 1.32 -16.39
N LEU A 206 -30.62 1.73 -16.29
CA LEU A 206 -29.83 1.79 -15.05
C LEU A 206 -29.34 3.21 -14.69
N SER A 207 -29.92 4.25 -15.29
CA SER A 207 -29.61 5.67 -15.02
C SER A 207 -30.89 6.48 -14.80
N ARG A 208 -31.72 6.01 -13.86
CA ARG A 208 -33.04 6.55 -13.53
C ARG A 208 -33.02 7.41 -12.26
N LYS A 209 -32.09 7.18 -11.33
CA LYS A 209 -31.96 7.98 -10.10
C LYS A 209 -31.50 9.42 -10.41
N ASP A 210 -31.97 10.40 -9.62
CA ASP A 210 -31.55 11.79 -9.78
C ASP A 210 -30.04 11.92 -9.56
N ARG A 211 -29.35 12.47 -10.56
CA ARG A 211 -27.92 12.82 -10.53
C ARG A 211 -27.54 13.64 -9.29
N ARG A 212 -28.44 14.45 -8.71
CA ARG A 212 -28.20 15.18 -7.44
C ARG A 212 -27.99 14.24 -6.26
N ILE A 213 -28.89 13.26 -6.08
CA ILE A 213 -28.81 12.22 -5.04
C ILE A 213 -27.54 11.38 -5.25
N VAL A 214 -27.35 10.90 -6.46
CA VAL A 214 -26.22 10.06 -6.84
C VAL A 214 -24.88 10.81 -6.68
N SER A 215 -24.83 12.12 -6.98
CA SER A 215 -23.66 12.97 -6.74
C SER A 215 -23.38 13.19 -5.25
N LYS A 216 -24.40 13.37 -4.39
CA LYS A 216 -24.22 13.39 -2.92
C LYS A 216 -23.56 12.09 -2.45
N LYS A 217 -24.06 10.92 -2.89
CA LYS A 217 -23.49 9.60 -2.53
C LYS A 217 -22.00 9.48 -2.89
N TYR A 218 -21.56 9.99 -4.05
CA TYR A 218 -20.14 9.95 -4.41
C TYR A 218 -19.25 10.99 -3.69
N LYS A 219 -19.80 12.07 -3.12
CA LYS A 219 -19.03 12.94 -2.21
C LYS A 219 -18.64 12.22 -0.91
N ILE A 220 -19.45 11.27 -0.44
CA ILE A 220 -19.16 10.48 0.76
C ILE A 220 -17.89 9.62 0.54
N TYR A 221 -17.69 9.06 -0.66
CA TYR A 221 -16.46 8.33 -0.99
C TYR A 221 -15.19 9.17 -0.82
N PHE A 222 -15.23 10.44 -1.24
CA PHE A 222 -14.13 11.39 -1.15
C PHE A 222 -13.85 11.82 0.30
N TRP A 223 -14.88 12.16 1.08
CA TRP A 223 -14.69 12.53 2.48
C TRP A 223 -14.22 11.34 3.34
N ASN A 224 -14.78 10.15 3.13
CA ASN A 224 -14.38 8.96 3.90
C ASN A 224 -12.91 8.57 3.67
N ILE A 225 -12.37 8.64 2.44
CA ILE A 225 -10.94 8.35 2.21
C ILE A 225 -10.03 9.38 2.87
N ILE A 226 -10.42 10.66 2.91
CA ILE A 226 -9.66 11.72 3.61
C ILE A 226 -9.67 11.46 5.12
N THR A 227 -10.82 11.11 5.70
CA THR A 227 -10.93 10.74 7.13
C THR A 227 -10.04 9.54 7.45
N ILE A 228 -10.12 8.45 6.66
CA ILE A 228 -9.28 7.26 6.84
C ILE A 228 -7.79 7.62 6.72
N ALA A 229 -7.42 8.40 5.70
CA ALA A 229 -6.04 8.84 5.47
C ALA A 229 -5.45 9.60 6.67
N VAL A 230 -6.17 10.58 7.23
CA VAL A 230 -5.69 11.37 8.37
C VAL A 230 -5.55 10.50 9.62
N PHE A 231 -6.58 9.72 9.97
CA PHE A 231 -6.54 8.86 11.17
C PHE A 231 -5.53 7.71 11.05
N TYR A 232 -5.18 7.27 9.84
CA TYR A 232 -4.18 6.23 9.61
C TYR A 232 -2.75 6.80 9.55
N ALA A 233 -2.52 7.93 8.86
CA ALA A 233 -1.18 8.50 8.70
C ALA A 233 -0.59 9.07 10.00
N LEU A 234 -1.40 9.65 10.88
CA LEU A 234 -0.92 10.21 12.16
C LEU A 234 -0.16 9.19 13.05
N PRO A 235 -0.73 8.02 13.41
CA PRO A 235 0.00 7.02 14.20
C PRO A 235 1.15 6.38 13.42
N VAL A 236 1.07 6.28 12.09
CA VAL A 236 2.16 5.78 11.23
C VAL A 236 3.39 6.68 11.31
N ILE A 237 3.20 7.99 11.15
CA ILE A 237 4.26 9.00 11.26
C ILE A 237 4.83 9.02 12.69
N GLN A 238 3.99 8.94 13.71
CA GLN A 238 4.45 8.85 15.10
C GLN A 238 5.30 7.60 15.35
N LEU A 239 4.91 6.43 14.81
CA LEU A 239 5.64 5.18 15.01
C LEU A 239 7.00 5.18 14.30
N VAL A 240 7.08 5.67 13.05
CA VAL A 240 8.36 5.68 12.33
C VAL A 240 9.35 6.68 12.94
N ILE A 241 8.90 7.85 13.39
CA ILE A 241 9.74 8.79 14.16
C ILE A 241 10.25 8.11 15.43
N THR A 242 9.37 7.40 16.15
CA THR A 242 9.76 6.64 17.36
C THR A 242 10.83 5.59 17.04
N TYR A 243 10.68 4.80 15.97
CA TYR A 243 11.68 3.81 15.59
C TYR A 243 13.00 4.42 15.12
N GLN A 244 13.00 5.53 14.35
CA GLN A 244 14.25 6.26 14.05
C GLN A 244 14.95 6.70 15.34
N THR A 245 14.21 7.29 16.29
CA THR A 245 14.78 7.73 17.58
C THR A 245 15.37 6.56 18.36
N VAL A 246 14.70 5.40 18.43
CA VAL A 246 15.25 4.22 19.12
C VAL A 246 16.50 3.70 18.43
N VAL A 247 16.55 3.63 17.09
CA VAL A 247 17.75 3.21 16.34
C VAL A 247 18.92 4.16 16.59
N HIS A 248 18.71 5.47 16.51
CA HIS A 248 19.79 6.45 16.71
C HIS A 248 20.28 6.51 18.17
N VAL A 249 19.40 6.30 19.15
CA VAL A 249 19.77 6.34 20.59
C VAL A 249 20.40 5.04 21.08
N THR A 250 19.97 3.88 20.57
CA THR A 250 20.51 2.57 20.97
C THR A 250 21.66 2.09 20.09
N GLY A 251 21.84 2.69 18.91
CA GLY A 251 22.78 2.22 17.88
C GLY A 251 22.41 0.88 17.24
N ASN A 252 21.28 0.28 17.63
CA ASN A 252 20.84 -1.03 17.16
C ASN A 252 20.26 -0.93 15.75
N GLN A 253 21.04 -1.35 14.75
CA GLN A 253 20.62 -1.36 13.34
C GLN A 253 19.88 -2.64 12.94
N ASP A 254 19.62 -3.58 13.87
CA ASP A 254 18.82 -4.79 13.65
C ASP A 254 17.30 -4.51 13.72
N ILE A 255 16.89 -3.31 14.14
CA ILE A 255 15.47 -2.91 14.24
C ILE A 255 14.82 -2.65 12.86
N CYS A 256 15.60 -2.19 11.87
CA CYS A 256 15.10 -1.81 10.54
C CYS A 256 15.80 -2.60 9.42
N TYR A 257 15.02 -3.16 8.50
CA TYR A 257 15.48 -4.09 7.47
C TYR A 257 15.90 -3.36 6.18
N TYR A 258 16.86 -2.42 6.27
CA TYR A 258 17.32 -1.64 5.11
C TYR A 258 18.20 -2.44 4.15
N ASN A 259 18.19 -2.05 2.88
CA ASN A 259 19.32 -2.24 1.99
C ASN A 259 20.49 -1.31 2.40
N PHE A 260 21.20 -1.66 3.47
CA PHE A 260 22.28 -0.87 4.05
C PHE A 260 23.44 -0.52 3.09
N LEU A 261 23.53 -1.16 1.92
CA LEU A 261 24.52 -0.82 0.88
C LEU A 261 24.09 0.33 -0.04
N CYS A 262 22.81 0.75 0.00
CA CYS A 262 22.27 1.92 -0.71
C CYS A 262 21.46 2.87 0.21
N ALA A 263 21.47 2.65 1.54
CA ALA A 263 20.77 3.52 2.48
C ALA A 263 21.51 4.86 2.64
N HIS A 264 20.94 5.93 2.06
CA HIS A 264 21.49 7.29 2.15
C HIS A 264 20.83 8.09 3.29
N PRO A 265 21.54 8.40 4.39
CA PRO A 265 20.97 9.14 5.51
C PRO A 265 20.94 10.65 5.24
N LEU A 266 19.87 11.32 5.65
CA LEU A 266 19.75 12.78 5.63
C LEU A 266 19.11 13.30 6.92
N GLY A 267 19.85 14.12 7.67
CA GLY A 267 19.39 14.64 8.96
C GLY A 267 19.16 13.50 9.97
N VAL A 268 17.90 13.28 10.34
CA VAL A 268 17.46 12.21 11.25
C VAL A 268 16.91 10.96 10.54
N LEU A 269 16.83 10.99 9.20
CA LEU A 269 16.22 9.93 8.39
C LEU A 269 17.31 9.02 7.83
N SER A 270 17.25 7.72 8.14
CA SER A 270 18.30 6.74 7.79
C SER A 270 18.32 6.34 6.30
N ALA A 271 17.17 6.41 5.62
CA ALA A 271 17.01 6.05 4.21
C ALA A 271 16.16 7.12 3.48
N PHE A 272 16.80 8.21 3.08
CA PHE A 272 16.13 9.34 2.42
C PHE A 272 15.81 9.08 0.94
N ASN A 273 16.59 8.23 0.28
CA ASN A 273 16.33 7.77 -1.09
C ASN A 273 14.92 7.18 -1.25
N ASN A 274 14.51 6.32 -0.30
CA ASN A 274 13.18 5.70 -0.23
C ASN A 274 12.01 6.70 -0.12
N ILE A 275 12.25 7.90 0.45
CA ILE A 275 11.22 8.96 0.49
C ILE A 275 11.13 9.65 -0.86
N LEU A 276 12.29 9.92 -1.49
CA LEU A 276 12.36 10.61 -2.77
C LEU A 276 11.80 9.77 -3.93
N SER A 277 11.91 8.45 -3.87
CA SER A 277 11.30 7.55 -4.86
C SER A 277 9.78 7.49 -4.75
N ASN A 278 9.23 7.45 -3.53
CA ASN A 278 7.79 7.49 -3.26
C ASN A 278 7.13 8.86 -3.47
N LEU A 279 7.91 9.94 -3.59
CA LEU A 279 7.39 11.26 -3.97
C LEU A 279 6.69 11.23 -5.35
N GLY A 280 7.05 10.27 -6.22
CA GLY A 280 6.41 10.06 -7.52
C GLY A 280 4.89 9.82 -7.41
N HIS A 281 4.44 8.96 -6.49
CA HIS A 281 3.02 8.67 -6.28
C HIS A 281 2.26 9.90 -5.80
N VAL A 282 2.86 10.71 -4.92
CA VAL A 282 2.26 11.95 -4.40
C VAL A 282 2.08 12.99 -5.52
N LEU A 283 3.11 13.21 -6.35
CA LEU A 283 3.06 14.18 -7.44
C LEU A 283 2.12 13.75 -8.57
N LEU A 284 2.12 12.46 -8.94
CA LEU A 284 1.22 11.93 -9.98
C LEU A 284 -0.23 11.80 -9.48
N GLY A 285 -0.45 11.48 -8.21
CA GLY A 285 -1.77 11.53 -7.58
C GLY A 285 -2.35 12.93 -7.57
N PHE A 286 -1.54 13.94 -7.21
CA PHE A 286 -1.94 15.35 -7.28
C PHE A 286 -2.24 15.80 -8.72
N LEU A 287 -1.38 15.43 -9.69
CA LEU A 287 -1.62 15.69 -11.11
C LEU A 287 -2.94 15.05 -11.61
N PHE A 288 -3.24 13.82 -11.18
CA PHE A 288 -4.50 13.17 -11.50
C PHE A 288 -5.71 13.92 -10.91
N LEU A 289 -5.61 14.38 -9.65
CA LEU A 289 -6.65 15.21 -9.03
C LEU A 289 -6.89 16.52 -9.80
N LEU A 290 -5.86 17.17 -10.34
CA LEU A 290 -6.00 18.36 -11.18
C LEU A 290 -6.71 18.05 -12.52
N ILE A 291 -6.41 16.91 -13.15
CA ILE A 291 -7.07 16.45 -14.39
C ILE A 291 -8.55 16.13 -14.13
N VAL A 292 -8.85 15.46 -13.01
CA VAL A 292 -10.23 15.16 -12.56
C VAL A 292 -10.99 16.45 -12.25
N LEU A 293 -10.38 17.39 -11.53
CA LEU A 293 -10.96 18.70 -11.21
C LEU A 293 -11.27 19.52 -12.48
N HIS A 294 -10.37 19.51 -13.46
CA HIS A 294 -10.60 20.18 -14.74
C HIS A 294 -11.81 19.57 -15.48
N ARG A 295 -11.92 18.23 -15.53
CA ARG A 295 -13.09 17.54 -16.12
C ARG A 295 -14.38 17.82 -15.36
N ASP A 296 -14.36 17.87 -14.03
CA ASP A 296 -15.51 18.16 -13.19
C ASP A 296 -16.01 19.61 -13.41
N ILE A 297 -15.11 20.60 -13.44
CA ILE A 297 -15.46 22.00 -13.73
C ILE A 297 -16.06 22.14 -15.14
N LEU A 298 -15.49 21.50 -16.16
CA LEU A 298 -16.05 21.53 -17.52
C LEU A 298 -17.42 20.88 -17.58
N HIS A 299 -17.61 19.72 -16.95
CA HIS A 299 -18.90 19.04 -16.91
C HIS A 299 -19.97 19.87 -16.19
N ARG A 300 -19.66 20.45 -15.02
CA ARG A 300 -20.61 21.30 -14.28
C ARG A 300 -21.07 22.51 -15.08
N ARG A 301 -20.17 23.18 -15.82
CA ARG A 301 -20.54 24.29 -16.71
C ARG A 301 -21.51 23.86 -17.82
N ALA A 302 -21.32 22.68 -18.40
CA ALA A 302 -22.27 22.13 -19.37
C ALA A 302 -23.64 21.81 -18.73
N LEU A 303 -23.67 21.37 -17.48
CA LEU A 303 -24.91 21.15 -16.72
C LEU A 303 -25.64 22.45 -16.35
N GLU A 304 -24.89 23.48 -15.96
CA GLU A 304 -25.41 24.84 -15.69
C GLU A 304 -26.00 25.47 -16.95
N ALA A 305 -25.35 25.27 -18.10
CA ALA A 305 -25.85 25.63 -19.43
C ALA A 305 -27.04 24.77 -19.92
N LYS A 306 -27.44 23.73 -19.17
CA LYS A 306 -28.46 22.73 -19.52
C LYS A 306 -28.21 22.04 -20.87
N ASP A 307 -26.94 21.76 -21.17
CA ASP A 307 -26.55 21.06 -22.39
C ASP A 307 -27.18 19.65 -22.47
N ILE A 308 -27.83 19.37 -23.61
CA ILE A 308 -28.51 18.11 -23.89
C ILE A 308 -27.52 16.95 -23.83
N PHE A 309 -26.29 17.12 -24.32
CA PHE A 309 -25.28 16.06 -24.28
C PHE A 309 -24.93 15.67 -22.83
N ALA A 310 -24.70 16.66 -21.97
CA ALA A 310 -24.41 16.42 -20.55
C ALA A 310 -25.62 15.94 -19.72
N MET A 311 -26.85 16.10 -20.24
CA MET A 311 -28.08 15.62 -19.61
C MET A 311 -28.47 14.20 -20.03
N GLU A 312 -28.48 13.88 -21.32
CA GLU A 312 -29.12 12.67 -21.88
C GLU A 312 -28.16 11.70 -22.62
N TYR A 313 -26.96 12.17 -22.98
CA TYR A 313 -25.97 11.39 -23.72
C TYR A 313 -24.84 10.92 -22.80
N GLY A 314 -24.01 10.00 -23.30
CA GLY A 314 -22.84 9.48 -22.60
C GLY A 314 -23.14 8.72 -21.32
N ILE A 315 -22.08 8.25 -20.68
CA ILE A 315 -22.16 7.63 -19.36
C ILE A 315 -22.32 8.75 -18.30
N PRO A 316 -23.27 8.63 -17.34
CA PRO A 316 -23.40 9.60 -16.25
C PRO A 316 -22.07 9.85 -15.53
N LYS A 317 -21.52 11.07 -15.65
CA LYS A 317 -20.17 11.39 -15.16
C LYS A 317 -20.21 11.75 -13.68
N HIS A 318 -19.42 11.02 -12.89
CA HIS A 318 -19.36 11.15 -11.43
C HIS A 318 -17.91 11.10 -10.94
N PHE A 319 -17.41 12.24 -10.45
CA PHE A 319 -15.98 12.41 -10.16
C PHE A 319 -15.55 11.99 -8.75
N GLY A 320 -16.49 11.78 -7.81
CA GLY A 320 -16.17 11.46 -6.40
C GLY A 320 -15.29 10.21 -6.21
N LEU A 321 -15.52 9.14 -6.99
CA LEU A 321 -14.68 7.94 -6.99
C LEU A 321 -13.28 8.21 -7.59
N PHE A 322 -13.17 9.04 -8.63
CA PHE A 322 -11.86 9.44 -9.17
C PHE A 322 -11.07 10.33 -8.21
N TYR A 323 -11.73 11.27 -7.53
CA TYR A 323 -11.08 12.03 -6.46
C TYR A 323 -10.62 11.10 -5.33
N ALA A 324 -11.41 10.09 -4.96
CA ALA A 324 -11.01 9.12 -3.94
C ALA A 324 -9.80 8.28 -4.37
N MET A 325 -9.74 7.83 -5.62
CA MET A 325 -8.57 7.15 -6.20
C MET A 325 -7.31 8.03 -6.19
N GLY A 326 -7.44 9.31 -6.57
CA GLY A 326 -6.32 10.26 -6.57
C GLY A 326 -5.76 10.53 -5.17
N ILE A 327 -6.64 10.73 -4.18
CA ILE A 327 -6.25 10.85 -2.77
C ILE A 327 -5.59 9.56 -2.27
N ALA A 328 -6.12 8.38 -2.63
CA ALA A 328 -5.53 7.11 -2.25
C ALA A 328 -4.11 6.94 -2.81
N LEU A 329 -3.85 7.33 -4.08
CA LEU A 329 -2.51 7.31 -4.68
C LEU A 329 -1.54 8.32 -4.05
N MET A 330 -2.03 9.47 -3.57
CA MET A 330 -1.18 10.39 -2.78
C MET A 330 -0.81 9.79 -1.42
N MET A 331 -1.77 9.15 -0.75
CA MET A 331 -1.56 8.56 0.58
C MET A 331 -0.72 7.30 0.55
N GLU A 332 -0.83 6.49 -0.50
CA GLU A 332 0.09 5.41 -0.85
C GLU A 332 1.56 5.88 -0.76
N GLY A 333 1.92 6.94 -1.49
CA GLY A 333 3.29 7.48 -1.46
C GLY A 333 3.74 7.96 -0.08
N VAL A 334 2.85 8.56 0.70
CA VAL A 334 3.15 9.00 2.08
C VAL A 334 3.38 7.81 3.01
N LEU A 335 2.54 6.78 2.94
CA LEU A 335 2.57 5.63 3.83
C LEU A 335 3.68 4.64 3.46
N SER A 336 3.91 4.44 2.16
CA SER A 336 5.03 3.66 1.61
C SER A 336 6.38 4.28 2.00
N ALA A 337 6.52 5.61 1.86
CA ALA A 337 7.69 6.33 2.38
C ALA A 337 7.85 6.13 3.91
N CYS A 338 6.78 6.22 4.69
CA CYS A 338 6.85 5.99 6.14
C CYS A 338 7.22 4.54 6.51
N TYR A 339 6.81 3.54 5.72
CA TYR A 339 7.26 2.16 5.89
C TYR A 339 8.75 2.02 5.55
N HIS A 340 9.16 2.45 4.36
CA HIS A 340 10.53 2.29 3.88
C HIS A 340 11.57 3.16 4.61
N VAL A 341 11.17 4.16 5.39
CA VAL A 341 12.05 4.88 6.34
C VAL A 341 12.49 4.01 7.52
N CYS A 342 11.78 2.94 7.89
CA CYS A 342 12.27 1.85 8.75
C CYS A 342 11.42 0.59 8.54
N PRO A 343 11.74 -0.26 7.55
CA PRO A 343 10.90 -1.42 7.24
C PRO A 343 11.06 -2.50 8.31
N ASN A 344 9.96 -3.00 8.84
CA ASN A 344 9.89 -3.97 9.93
C ASN A 344 8.58 -4.80 9.84
N TYR A 345 8.57 -5.97 10.49
CA TYR A 345 7.38 -6.82 10.66
C TYR A 345 6.20 -6.09 11.36
N SER A 346 6.48 -5.06 12.16
CA SER A 346 5.42 -4.29 12.84
C SER A 346 4.70 -3.26 11.94
N ASN A 347 5.26 -2.91 10.77
CA ASN A 347 4.76 -1.77 9.96
C ASN A 347 4.58 -2.03 8.45
N PHE A 348 4.84 -3.23 7.93
CA PHE A 348 4.58 -3.59 6.52
C PHE A 348 3.14 -3.25 6.06
N GLN A 349 2.18 -3.28 6.98
CA GLN A 349 0.76 -3.03 6.70
C GLN A 349 0.50 -1.61 6.19
N PHE A 350 1.35 -0.65 6.54
CA PHE A 350 1.13 0.75 6.22
C PHE A 350 1.16 0.97 4.70
N ASP A 351 2.13 0.33 4.04
CA ASP A 351 2.29 0.24 2.59
C ASP A 351 1.10 -0.53 1.96
N THR A 352 0.93 -1.82 2.28
CA THR A 352 -0.06 -2.67 1.59
C THR A 352 -1.53 -2.25 1.82
N SER A 353 -1.83 -1.49 2.87
CA SER A 353 -3.20 -1.06 3.19
C SER A 353 -3.82 -0.20 2.09
N PHE A 354 -3.09 0.79 1.56
CA PHE A 354 -3.61 1.68 0.52
C PHE A 354 -3.55 1.05 -0.87
N MET A 355 -2.62 0.11 -1.12
CA MET A 355 -2.65 -0.77 -2.30
C MET A 355 -4.00 -1.50 -2.44
N TYR A 356 -4.53 -2.08 -1.35
CA TYR A 356 -5.84 -2.72 -1.36
C TYR A 356 -6.97 -1.72 -1.64
N MET A 357 -6.92 -0.53 -1.04
CA MET A 357 -7.93 0.50 -1.25
C MET A 357 -7.92 1.01 -2.69
N ILE A 358 -6.75 1.20 -3.30
CA ILE A 358 -6.59 1.56 -4.71
C ILE A 358 -7.18 0.47 -5.61
N ALA A 359 -6.80 -0.80 -5.40
CA ALA A 359 -7.33 -1.91 -6.19
C ALA A 359 -8.86 -2.05 -6.06
N GLY A 360 -9.39 -1.94 -4.84
CA GLY A 360 -10.82 -1.96 -4.56
C GLY A 360 -11.59 -0.79 -5.18
N LEU A 361 -11.06 0.43 -5.10
CA LEU A 361 -11.64 1.62 -5.74
C LEU A 361 -11.59 1.52 -7.28
N CYS A 362 -10.56 0.90 -7.86
CA CYS A 362 -10.49 0.64 -9.30
C CYS A 362 -11.55 -0.37 -9.76
N MET A 363 -11.76 -1.46 -9.00
CA MET A 363 -12.82 -2.44 -9.29
C MET A 363 -14.22 -1.82 -9.16
N LEU A 364 -14.47 -1.04 -8.11
CA LEU A 364 -15.67 -0.21 -7.95
C LEU A 364 -15.90 0.72 -9.15
N LYS A 365 -14.85 1.42 -9.58
CA LYS A 365 -14.92 2.39 -10.67
C LYS A 365 -15.25 1.72 -12.01
N LEU A 366 -14.67 0.55 -12.29
CA LEU A 366 -15.03 -0.26 -13.47
C LEU A 366 -16.50 -0.69 -13.43
N TYR A 367 -16.96 -1.22 -12.29
CA TYR A 367 -18.33 -1.71 -12.14
C TYR A 367 -19.38 -0.62 -12.30
N GLN A 368 -19.17 0.52 -11.63
CA GLN A 368 -20.00 1.72 -11.72
C GLN A 368 -20.27 2.13 -13.17
N THR A 369 -19.25 2.08 -14.04
CA THR A 369 -19.29 2.72 -15.36
C THR A 369 -20.41 2.16 -16.25
N ARG A 370 -20.88 0.92 -16.02
CA ARG A 370 -22.06 0.35 -16.69
C ARG A 370 -23.27 0.13 -15.75
N HIS A 371 -23.14 0.40 -14.46
CA HIS A 371 -24.18 0.19 -13.45
C HIS A 371 -24.36 1.41 -12.51
N PRO A 372 -24.59 2.65 -13.02
CA PRO A 372 -24.45 3.85 -12.20
C PRO A 372 -25.45 3.95 -11.02
N ASP A 373 -26.64 3.35 -11.13
CA ASP A 373 -27.64 3.31 -10.05
C ASP A 373 -27.48 2.13 -9.07
N ILE A 374 -26.85 1.01 -9.48
CA ILE A 374 -26.70 -0.21 -8.65
C ILE A 374 -25.40 -0.15 -7.84
N ASN A 375 -25.20 0.95 -7.10
CA ASN A 375 -23.91 1.25 -6.50
C ASN A 375 -23.90 1.26 -4.96
N ALA A 376 -22.83 0.67 -4.43
CA ALA A 376 -22.53 0.51 -3.02
C ALA A 376 -22.60 1.84 -2.23
N SER A 377 -23.09 1.78 -1.00
CA SER A 377 -22.80 2.80 0.01
C SER A 377 -21.29 2.89 0.25
N ALA A 378 -20.78 4.11 0.46
CA ALA A 378 -19.36 4.31 0.75
C ALA A 378 -18.95 3.56 2.03
N TYR A 379 -19.84 3.52 3.02
CA TYR A 379 -19.62 2.83 4.29
C TYR A 379 -19.46 1.32 4.12
N THR A 380 -20.29 0.66 3.30
CA THR A 380 -20.13 -0.79 3.02
C THR A 380 -18.87 -1.09 2.23
N ALA A 381 -18.48 -0.23 1.27
CA ALA A 381 -17.23 -0.38 0.53
C ALA A 381 -15.99 -0.26 1.44
N TYR A 382 -15.90 0.78 2.27
CA TYR A 382 -14.75 0.92 3.18
C TYR A 382 -14.76 -0.09 4.33
N ALA A 383 -15.93 -0.55 4.79
CA ALA A 383 -16.03 -1.64 5.75
C ALA A 383 -15.53 -2.98 5.19
N SER A 384 -15.72 -3.26 3.88
CA SER A 384 -15.16 -4.47 3.27
C SER A 384 -13.64 -4.42 3.17
N PHE A 385 -13.07 -3.26 2.79
CA PHE A 385 -11.63 -3.06 2.77
C PHE A 385 -11.02 -3.19 4.18
N ALA A 386 -11.66 -2.61 5.19
CA ALA A 386 -11.25 -2.77 6.59
C ALA A 386 -11.31 -4.24 7.06
N GLY A 387 -12.32 -5.00 6.62
CA GLY A 387 -12.41 -6.45 6.86
C GLY A 387 -11.25 -7.23 6.23
N VAL A 388 -10.92 -6.96 4.97
CA VAL A 388 -9.80 -7.60 4.24
C VAL A 388 -8.45 -7.25 4.87
N ILE A 389 -8.24 -5.99 5.26
CA ILE A 389 -7.05 -5.56 6.01
C ILE A 389 -6.99 -6.31 7.35
N THR A 390 -8.08 -6.40 8.10
CA THR A 390 -8.14 -7.13 9.38
C THR A 390 -7.78 -8.61 9.23
N VAL A 391 -8.32 -9.29 8.20
CA VAL A 391 -7.96 -10.68 7.89
C VAL A 391 -6.47 -10.80 7.53
N THR A 392 -5.91 -9.83 6.81
CA THR A 392 -4.48 -9.77 6.50
C THR A 392 -3.62 -9.66 7.76
N VAL A 393 -3.98 -8.76 8.68
CA VAL A 393 -3.31 -8.58 9.99
C VAL A 393 -3.34 -9.88 10.79
N LEU A 394 -4.50 -10.54 10.86
CA LEU A 394 -4.65 -11.81 11.61
C LEU A 394 -3.85 -12.95 10.98
N GLY A 395 -3.85 -13.07 9.65
CA GLY A 395 -3.10 -14.11 8.91
C GLY A 395 -1.59 -14.05 9.14
N VAL A 396 -1.03 -12.85 9.30
CA VAL A 396 0.38 -12.63 9.67
C VAL A 396 0.58 -12.82 11.18
N THR A 397 -0.17 -12.11 12.02
CA THR A 397 0.09 -12.04 13.48
C THR A 397 -0.18 -13.33 14.26
N GLN A 398 -1.19 -14.13 13.89
CA GLN A 398 -1.51 -15.37 14.60
C GLN A 398 -0.43 -16.44 14.40
N ARG A 399 0.38 -16.32 13.36
CA ARG A 399 1.36 -17.33 12.94
C ARG A 399 2.63 -17.31 13.80
N CYS A 400 3.06 -16.13 14.23
CA CYS A 400 4.27 -15.94 15.05
C CYS A 400 4.11 -16.38 16.52
N LYS A 401 2.90 -16.76 16.96
CA LYS A 401 2.62 -17.18 18.36
C LYS A 401 2.55 -18.71 18.57
N ALA A 402 2.80 -19.52 17.54
CA ALA A 402 2.54 -20.97 17.59
C ALA A 402 3.77 -21.93 17.62
N PRO A 403 4.85 -21.72 18.40
CA PRO A 403 5.82 -22.78 18.67
C PRO A 403 5.24 -23.99 19.43
N PHE A 404 4.23 -23.74 20.29
CA PHE A 404 3.76 -24.69 21.31
C PHE A 404 2.69 -25.70 20.80
N LEU A 405 2.21 -25.56 19.57
CA LEU A 405 1.25 -26.49 18.94
C LEU A 405 1.96 -27.50 18.02
N ARG A 406 3.10 -28.03 18.48
CA ARG A 406 3.85 -29.13 17.86
C ARG A 406 3.58 -30.49 18.54
N GLY A 407 2.39 -30.64 19.13
CA GLY A 407 1.84 -31.93 19.56
C GLY A 407 0.91 -32.50 18.50
N GLU A 408 0.82 -33.82 18.40
CA GLU A 408 0.17 -34.52 17.27
C GLU A 408 -1.35 -34.28 17.19
N ASP A 409 -2.00 -33.89 18.30
CA ASP A 409 -3.42 -33.51 18.36
C ASP A 409 -3.73 -32.08 17.84
N GLY A 410 -2.74 -31.29 17.45
CA GLY A 410 -2.89 -29.85 17.12
C GLY A 410 -3.67 -29.50 15.83
N ILE A 411 -4.22 -30.50 15.13
CA ILE A 411 -4.69 -30.39 13.73
C ILE A 411 -6.00 -29.57 13.59
N ILE A 412 -6.82 -29.47 14.63
CA ILE A 412 -8.20 -28.93 14.54
C ILE A 412 -8.27 -27.38 14.50
N LEU A 413 -7.22 -26.67 14.94
CA LEU A 413 -7.15 -25.20 14.93
C LEU A 413 -6.14 -24.65 13.90
N ALA A 414 -5.02 -25.33 13.67
CA ALA A 414 -4.03 -24.92 12.66
C ALA A 414 -4.53 -25.05 11.21
N SER A 415 -5.68 -25.70 11.00
CA SER A 415 -6.32 -25.90 9.70
C SER A 415 -7.25 -24.76 9.26
N LYS A 416 -7.63 -23.83 10.15
CA LYS A 416 -8.74 -22.89 9.90
C LYS A 416 -8.44 -21.54 9.24
N PRO A 417 -7.21 -21.01 9.10
CA PRO A 417 -7.00 -19.80 8.28
C PRO A 417 -7.44 -20.01 6.82
N GLY A 418 -7.16 -21.19 6.26
CA GLY A 418 -7.60 -21.58 4.91
C GLY A 418 -9.12 -21.80 4.79
N ALA A 419 -9.76 -22.36 5.83
CA ALA A 419 -11.22 -22.55 5.86
C ALA A 419 -11.99 -21.23 6.05
N ILE A 420 -11.41 -20.25 6.76
CA ILE A 420 -11.94 -18.88 6.81
C ILE A 420 -11.77 -18.21 5.45
N TRP A 421 -10.61 -18.37 4.80
CA TRP A 421 -10.38 -17.89 3.43
C TRP A 421 -11.41 -18.46 2.45
N GLU A 422 -11.73 -19.75 2.50
CA GLU A 422 -12.75 -20.37 1.65
C GLU A 422 -14.12 -19.67 1.76
N TYR A 423 -14.50 -19.25 2.97
CA TYR A 423 -15.73 -18.49 3.24
C TYR A 423 -15.69 -17.03 2.76
N PHE A 424 -14.50 -16.42 2.66
CA PHE A 424 -14.29 -15.03 2.21
C PHE A 424 -13.84 -14.89 0.74
N ALA A 425 -13.41 -15.98 0.10
CA ALA A 425 -12.94 -16.00 -1.29
C ALA A 425 -14.07 -16.27 -2.30
N LEU A 426 -15.02 -17.13 -1.94
CA LEU A 426 -16.20 -17.43 -2.77
C LEU A 426 -16.98 -16.16 -3.20
N PRO A 427 -17.16 -15.12 -2.35
CA PRO A 427 -17.78 -13.85 -2.74
C PRO A 427 -16.97 -12.95 -3.68
N LEU A 428 -15.66 -13.18 -3.86
CA LEU A 428 -14.77 -12.28 -4.64
C LEU A 428 -14.86 -12.49 -6.16
N THR A 429 -15.59 -13.52 -6.60
CA THR A 429 -15.65 -13.96 -8.00
C THR A 429 -16.80 -13.34 -8.81
N GLU A 430 -17.75 -12.68 -8.14
CA GLU A 430 -18.97 -12.16 -8.76
C GLU A 430 -18.98 -10.62 -8.72
N PRO A 431 -19.25 -9.92 -9.84
CA PRO A 431 -19.39 -8.46 -9.85
C PRO A 431 -20.49 -7.93 -8.92
N SER A 432 -21.42 -8.79 -8.47
CA SER A 432 -22.54 -8.47 -7.57
C SER A 432 -22.21 -8.52 -6.08
N TYR A 433 -20.93 -8.39 -5.67
CA TYR A 433 -20.53 -8.19 -4.27
C TYR A 433 -21.43 -7.19 -3.51
N TYR A 434 -21.87 -6.13 -4.19
CA TYR A 434 -22.71 -5.06 -3.63
C TYR A 434 -24.22 -5.35 -3.54
N ALA A 435 -24.69 -6.50 -4.01
CA ALA A 435 -26.03 -7.01 -3.71
C ALA A 435 -26.05 -7.95 -2.49
N ILE A 436 -24.88 -8.41 -2.02
CA ILE A 436 -24.78 -9.55 -1.09
C ILE A 436 -24.62 -9.11 0.37
N VAL A 437 -23.98 -7.96 0.64
CA VAL A 437 -23.71 -7.51 2.03
C VAL A 437 -24.99 -7.23 2.85
N SER A 438 -26.16 -7.02 2.22
CA SER A 438 -27.45 -6.90 2.92
C SER A 438 -28.22 -8.22 3.08
N SER A 439 -27.69 -9.36 2.63
CA SER A 439 -28.33 -10.67 2.82
C SER A 439 -27.32 -11.83 2.85
N ALA A 440 -26.87 -12.18 4.06
CA ALA A 440 -26.04 -13.36 4.32
C ALA A 440 -26.88 -14.65 4.23
N ASP A 441 -27.32 -14.99 3.02
CA ASP A 441 -28.37 -15.98 2.78
C ASP A 441 -27.81 -17.26 2.14
N LEU A 442 -27.95 -18.40 2.85
CA LEU A 442 -27.51 -19.72 2.39
C LEU A 442 -28.21 -20.17 1.08
N GLY A 443 -29.26 -19.46 0.68
CA GLY A 443 -29.98 -19.63 -0.57
C GLY A 443 -29.18 -19.36 -1.85
N ILE A 444 -27.99 -18.73 -1.83
CA ILE A 444 -27.23 -18.42 -3.05
C ILE A 444 -26.80 -19.69 -3.80
N PHE A 445 -26.14 -20.65 -3.13
CA PHE A 445 -25.80 -21.95 -3.74
C PHE A 445 -27.06 -22.71 -4.20
N ARG A 446 -28.15 -22.62 -3.44
CA ARG A 446 -29.43 -23.26 -3.79
C ARG A 446 -30.07 -22.61 -5.03
N ARG A 447 -29.94 -21.29 -5.21
CA ARG A 447 -30.39 -20.55 -6.40
C ARG A 447 -29.50 -20.85 -7.61
N ALA A 448 -28.18 -20.86 -7.45
CA ALA A 448 -27.25 -21.22 -8.53
C ALA A 448 -27.49 -22.65 -9.03
N ALA A 449 -27.60 -23.62 -8.11
CA ALA A 449 -27.95 -25.00 -8.45
C ALA A 449 -29.35 -25.11 -9.09
N MET A 450 -30.33 -24.32 -8.63
CA MET A 450 -31.68 -24.30 -9.22
C MET A 450 -31.70 -23.72 -10.64
N VAL A 451 -30.95 -22.63 -10.92
CA VAL A 451 -30.82 -22.04 -12.26
C VAL A 451 -30.10 -23.00 -13.21
N VAL A 452 -29.02 -23.64 -12.76
CA VAL A 452 -28.35 -24.68 -13.56
C VAL A 452 -29.29 -25.87 -13.82
N TYR A 453 -30.13 -26.24 -12.85
CA TYR A 453 -31.09 -27.32 -13.00
C TYR A 453 -32.24 -26.95 -13.98
N THR A 454 -32.79 -25.74 -13.94
CA THR A 454 -33.83 -25.31 -14.90
C THR A 454 -33.27 -25.15 -16.30
N ASP A 455 -32.22 -24.35 -16.46
CA ASP A 455 -31.73 -23.92 -17.78
C ASP A 455 -31.06 -25.08 -18.52
N CYS A 456 -30.29 -25.90 -17.79
CA CYS A 456 -29.50 -26.98 -18.36
C CYS A 456 -30.26 -28.32 -18.43
N CYS A 457 -31.07 -28.66 -17.41
CA CYS A 457 -31.77 -29.96 -17.36
C CYS A 457 -33.25 -29.92 -17.77
N GLN A 458 -33.97 -28.80 -17.65
CA GLN A 458 -35.37 -28.70 -18.09
C GLN A 458 -35.58 -28.00 -19.43
N GLN A 459 -34.79 -26.97 -19.78
CA GLN A 459 -35.05 -26.15 -20.97
C GLN A 459 -33.99 -26.21 -22.08
N CYS A 460 -32.88 -26.95 -21.91
CA CYS A 460 -31.86 -27.21 -22.93
C CYS A 460 -31.43 -25.95 -23.72
N SER A 461 -31.42 -24.80 -23.05
CA SER A 461 -31.27 -23.49 -23.67
C SER A 461 -29.95 -22.86 -23.25
N ARG A 462 -29.31 -22.11 -24.16
CA ARG A 462 -28.06 -21.39 -23.82
C ARG A 462 -28.37 -20.35 -22.73
N PRO A 463 -27.64 -20.32 -21.60
CA PRO A 463 -27.88 -19.34 -20.54
C PRO A 463 -27.88 -17.91 -21.07
N LEU A 464 -28.86 -17.11 -20.64
CA LEU A 464 -29.24 -15.84 -21.27
C LEU A 464 -28.09 -14.81 -21.35
N TYR A 465 -27.11 -14.93 -20.44
CA TYR A 465 -25.94 -14.04 -20.33
C TYR A 465 -24.62 -14.81 -20.39
N MET A 466 -24.36 -15.49 -21.51
CA MET A 466 -23.14 -16.30 -21.73
C MET A 466 -21.85 -15.57 -21.34
N ASP A 467 -21.71 -14.29 -21.68
CA ASP A 467 -20.49 -13.53 -21.46
C ASP A 467 -20.20 -13.28 -19.98
N ARG A 468 -21.24 -12.96 -19.19
CA ARG A 468 -21.16 -12.86 -17.72
C ARG A 468 -20.86 -14.20 -17.08
N MET A 469 -21.40 -15.29 -17.63
CA MET A 469 -21.11 -16.65 -17.17
C MET A 469 -19.65 -17.04 -17.43
N VAL A 470 -19.07 -16.67 -18.58
CA VAL A 470 -17.65 -16.89 -18.88
C VAL A 470 -16.75 -16.12 -17.91
N LEU A 471 -17.05 -14.83 -17.63
CA LEU A 471 -16.34 -14.06 -16.61
C LEU A 471 -16.37 -14.76 -15.25
N LEU A 472 -17.56 -15.16 -14.80
CA LEU A 472 -17.77 -15.81 -13.50
C LEU A 472 -16.99 -17.14 -13.40
N VAL A 473 -17.03 -17.98 -14.44
CA VAL A 473 -16.31 -19.27 -14.46
C VAL A 473 -14.81 -19.05 -14.45
N VAL A 474 -14.27 -18.15 -15.29
CA VAL A 474 -12.82 -17.89 -15.32
C VAL A 474 -12.35 -17.26 -14.00
N GLY A 475 -13.10 -16.31 -13.44
CA GLY A 475 -12.80 -15.72 -12.13
C GLY A 475 -12.81 -16.75 -10.98
N ASN A 476 -13.79 -17.67 -10.98
CA ASN A 476 -13.83 -18.77 -10.01
C ASN A 476 -12.64 -19.73 -10.15
N LEU A 477 -12.26 -20.09 -11.38
CA LEU A 477 -11.10 -20.95 -11.62
C LEU A 477 -9.79 -20.28 -11.18
N VAL A 478 -9.62 -18.99 -11.46
CA VAL A 478 -8.45 -18.21 -11.04
C VAL A 478 -8.39 -18.11 -9.51
N ASN A 479 -9.45 -17.65 -8.84
CA ASN A 479 -9.46 -17.50 -7.38
C ASN A 479 -9.37 -18.86 -6.65
N GLY A 480 -9.96 -19.92 -7.21
CA GLY A 480 -9.78 -21.29 -6.75
C GLY A 480 -8.33 -21.78 -6.85
N SER A 481 -7.62 -21.42 -7.92
CA SER A 481 -6.19 -21.74 -8.08
C SER A 481 -5.31 -21.01 -7.05
N PHE A 482 -5.62 -19.74 -6.75
CA PHE A 482 -4.96 -19.01 -5.65
C PHE A 482 -5.25 -19.64 -4.29
N ALA A 483 -6.52 -19.99 -4.00
CA ALA A 483 -6.88 -20.66 -2.76
C ALA A 483 -6.13 -22.00 -2.57
N LEU A 484 -6.04 -22.81 -3.62
CA LEU A 484 -5.28 -24.06 -3.61
C LEU A 484 -3.78 -23.82 -3.40
N PHE A 485 -3.20 -22.82 -4.07
CA PHE A 485 -1.81 -22.41 -3.86
C PHE A 485 -1.55 -21.97 -2.41
N GLY A 486 -2.44 -21.15 -1.85
CA GLY A 486 -2.37 -20.69 -0.45
C GLY A 486 -2.47 -21.83 0.57
N LEU A 487 -3.30 -22.84 0.31
CA LEU A 487 -3.43 -24.04 1.16
C LEU A 487 -2.17 -24.92 1.14
N ILE A 488 -1.53 -25.06 -0.02
CA ILE A 488 -0.33 -25.90 -0.24
C ILE A 488 0.93 -25.18 0.23
N TYR A 489 1.26 -24.04 -0.38
CA TYR A 489 2.53 -23.34 -0.18
C TYR A 489 2.54 -22.47 1.07
N ARG A 490 1.36 -22.05 1.57
CA ARG A 490 1.18 -21.29 2.82
C ARG A 490 2.19 -20.12 2.93
N PRO A 491 2.18 -19.13 2.03
CA PRO A 491 3.19 -18.06 1.98
C PRO A 491 3.36 -17.35 3.33
N ARG A 492 4.58 -16.90 3.66
CA ARG A 492 4.88 -16.16 4.90
C ARG A 492 4.36 -14.74 4.80
N ASP A 493 4.74 -14.00 3.76
CA ASP A 493 4.07 -12.78 3.35
C ASP A 493 2.66 -13.07 2.80
N PHE A 494 1.70 -13.07 3.72
CA PHE A 494 0.28 -13.19 3.41
C PHE A 494 -0.30 -11.91 2.76
N ALA A 495 0.37 -10.76 2.91
CA ALA A 495 -0.11 -9.47 2.40
C ALA A 495 0.15 -9.35 0.89
N SER A 496 1.38 -9.60 0.43
CA SER A 496 1.68 -9.65 -1.01
C SER A 496 0.88 -10.74 -1.74
N TYR A 497 0.61 -11.87 -1.08
CA TYR A 497 -0.28 -12.92 -1.58
C TYR A 497 -1.74 -12.41 -1.77
N MET A 498 -2.31 -11.76 -0.75
CA MET A 498 -3.64 -11.17 -0.82
C MET A 498 -3.73 -10.04 -1.87
N LEU A 499 -2.68 -9.24 -2.01
CA LEU A 499 -2.60 -8.20 -3.03
C LEU A 499 -2.57 -8.80 -4.45
N GLY A 500 -1.83 -9.88 -4.66
CA GLY A 500 -1.81 -10.62 -5.92
C GLY A 500 -3.20 -11.06 -6.38
N ILE A 501 -4.06 -11.50 -5.46
CA ILE A 501 -5.47 -11.83 -5.73
C ILE A 501 -6.26 -10.58 -6.15
N PHE A 502 -6.14 -9.47 -5.42
CA PHE A 502 -6.83 -8.21 -5.74
C PHE A 502 -6.44 -7.68 -7.12
N ILE A 503 -5.14 -7.64 -7.43
CA ILE A 503 -4.62 -7.19 -8.73
C ILE A 503 -5.03 -8.15 -9.85
N CYS A 504 -5.01 -9.46 -9.62
CA CYS A 504 -5.44 -10.43 -10.64
C CYS A 504 -6.93 -10.29 -10.99
N ASN A 505 -7.82 -10.11 -10.00
CA ASN A 505 -9.25 -9.86 -10.24
C ASN A 505 -9.47 -8.52 -10.96
N LEU A 506 -8.75 -7.47 -10.57
CA LEU A 506 -8.81 -6.16 -11.25
C LEU A 506 -8.40 -6.27 -12.74
N LEU A 507 -7.30 -6.96 -13.04
CA LEU A 507 -6.82 -7.17 -14.40
C LEU A 507 -7.77 -8.04 -15.23
N LEU A 508 -8.31 -9.11 -14.63
CA LEU A 508 -9.32 -9.98 -15.24
C LEU A 508 -10.59 -9.19 -15.58
N TYR A 509 -11.06 -8.33 -14.68
CA TYR A 509 -12.26 -7.52 -14.90
C TYR A 509 -12.03 -6.38 -15.90
N LEU A 510 -10.88 -5.70 -15.87
CA LEU A 510 -10.48 -4.72 -16.88
C LEU A 510 -10.38 -5.35 -18.29
N THR A 511 -9.79 -6.54 -18.38
CA THR A 511 -9.66 -7.29 -19.64
C THR A 511 -11.03 -7.67 -20.19
N PHE A 512 -11.94 -8.17 -19.35
CA PHE A 512 -13.33 -8.44 -19.73
C PHE A 512 -14.06 -7.17 -20.20
N TYR A 513 -13.90 -6.05 -19.49
CA TYR A 513 -14.51 -4.77 -19.85
C TYR A 513 -14.09 -4.32 -21.26
N ILE A 514 -12.79 -4.39 -21.57
CA ILE A 514 -12.25 -4.05 -22.89
C ILE A 514 -12.77 -5.02 -23.98
N ILE A 515 -12.82 -6.32 -23.69
CA ILE A 515 -13.39 -7.32 -24.62
C ILE A 515 -14.86 -7.05 -24.91
N MET A 516 -15.67 -6.73 -23.89
CA MET A 516 -17.10 -6.44 -24.05
C MET A 516 -17.37 -5.11 -24.73
N LYS A 517 -16.51 -4.10 -24.51
CA LYS A 517 -16.52 -2.83 -25.26
C LYS A 517 -16.30 -3.10 -26.76
N LEU A 518 -15.25 -3.83 -27.12
CA LEU A 518 -14.95 -4.20 -28.50
C LEU A 518 -16.05 -5.06 -29.14
N ARG A 519 -16.60 -6.04 -28.41
CA ARG A 519 -17.73 -6.87 -28.88
C ARG A 519 -19.05 -6.12 -29.00
N SER A 520 -19.19 -4.97 -28.35
CA SER A 520 -20.33 -4.06 -28.51
C SER A 520 -20.15 -3.08 -29.69
N ALA A 521 -19.05 -3.22 -30.46
CA ALA A 521 -18.64 -2.32 -31.56
C ALA A 521 -18.37 -0.86 -31.14
N GLU A 522 -18.10 -0.64 -29.85
CA GLU A 522 -17.60 0.62 -29.31
C GLU A 522 -16.10 0.79 -29.63
N LYS A 523 -15.59 2.02 -29.61
CA LYS A 523 -14.25 2.35 -30.15
C LYS A 523 -13.31 2.84 -29.05
N VAL A 524 -12.18 2.16 -28.89
CA VAL A 524 -11.09 2.72 -28.07
C VAL A 524 -10.44 3.86 -28.85
N LEU A 525 -10.55 5.09 -28.33
CA LEU A 525 -9.94 6.28 -28.93
C LEU A 525 -8.39 6.22 -28.85
N PRO A 526 -7.66 6.96 -29.70
CA PRO A 526 -6.19 6.92 -29.71
C PRO A 526 -5.52 7.25 -28.37
N ILE A 527 -6.14 8.12 -27.56
CA ILE A 527 -5.63 8.51 -26.24
C ILE A 527 -5.71 7.35 -25.24
N PRO A 528 -6.89 6.77 -24.91
CA PRO A 528 -6.95 5.59 -24.04
C PRO A 528 -6.20 4.39 -24.63
N PHE A 529 -6.13 4.21 -25.95
CA PHE A 529 -5.28 3.17 -26.56
C PHE A 529 -3.79 3.36 -26.23
N PHE A 530 -3.26 4.58 -26.41
CA PHE A 530 -1.89 4.90 -25.99
C PHE A 530 -1.69 4.68 -24.49
N CYS A 531 -2.62 5.12 -23.64
CA CYS A 531 -2.56 4.91 -22.20
C CYS A 531 -2.58 3.42 -21.82
N ILE A 532 -3.33 2.56 -22.51
CA ILE A 532 -3.33 1.11 -22.29
C ILE A 532 -1.95 0.51 -22.64
N VAL A 533 -1.38 0.87 -23.79
CA VAL A 533 -0.05 0.37 -24.20
C VAL A 533 1.04 0.86 -23.24
N ALA A 534 1.03 2.13 -22.86
CA ALA A 534 1.93 2.69 -21.86
C ALA A 534 1.79 1.99 -20.49
N THR A 535 0.55 1.79 -20.03
CA THR A 535 0.25 1.05 -18.78
C THR A 535 0.87 -0.34 -18.81
N ALA A 536 0.67 -1.10 -19.89
CA ALA A 536 1.19 -2.46 -20.01
C ALA A 536 2.73 -2.51 -20.04
N VAL A 537 3.38 -1.61 -20.79
CA VAL A 537 4.85 -1.55 -20.88
C VAL A 537 5.48 -1.13 -19.55
N VAL A 538 4.94 -0.11 -18.89
CA VAL A 538 5.49 0.39 -17.61
C VAL A 538 5.21 -0.60 -16.47
N TRP A 539 4.06 -1.28 -16.43
CA TRP A 539 3.85 -2.38 -15.47
C TRP A 539 4.79 -3.56 -15.70
N ALA A 540 5.06 -3.95 -16.95
CA ALA A 540 6.01 -5.02 -17.24
C ALA A 540 7.44 -4.67 -16.76
N ALA A 541 7.86 -3.40 -16.94
CA ALA A 541 9.11 -2.90 -16.40
C ALA A 541 9.10 -2.85 -14.86
N ALA A 542 8.03 -2.36 -14.24
CA ALA A 542 7.90 -2.32 -12.78
C ALA A 542 7.99 -3.73 -12.16
N LEU A 543 7.27 -4.70 -12.72
CA LEU A 543 7.26 -6.08 -12.22
C LEU A 543 8.64 -6.76 -12.29
N TYR A 544 9.47 -6.43 -13.28
CA TYR A 544 10.85 -6.91 -13.33
C TYR A 544 11.66 -6.48 -12.09
N PHE A 545 11.51 -5.23 -11.67
CA PHE A 545 12.17 -4.71 -10.47
C PHE A 545 11.52 -5.19 -9.17
N PHE A 546 10.17 -5.33 -9.13
CA PHE A 546 9.44 -5.84 -7.97
C PHE A 546 9.93 -7.21 -7.47
N PHE A 547 10.32 -8.10 -8.39
CA PHE A 547 10.85 -9.42 -8.01
C PHE A 547 12.32 -9.42 -7.54
N GLN A 548 13.02 -8.28 -7.56
CA GLN A 548 14.38 -8.12 -7.04
C GLN A 548 14.36 -7.86 -5.52
N THR A 549 14.09 -8.87 -4.69
CA THR A 549 14.00 -8.65 -3.23
C THR A 549 15.35 -8.22 -2.65
N LEU A 550 15.47 -6.95 -2.24
CA LEU A 550 16.69 -6.38 -1.63
C LEU A 550 16.73 -6.51 -0.10
N SER A 551 15.58 -6.56 0.55
CA SER A 551 15.44 -6.86 1.98
C SER A 551 14.29 -7.84 2.23
N SER A 552 14.13 -8.31 3.47
CA SER A 552 13.10 -9.29 3.82
C SER A 552 12.84 -9.38 5.32
N TRP A 553 11.64 -9.00 5.76
CA TRP A 553 11.20 -9.16 7.15
C TRP A 553 10.74 -10.58 7.51
N GLU A 554 10.73 -11.52 6.55
CA GLU A 554 10.35 -12.93 6.78
C GLU A 554 11.38 -13.76 7.55
N GLY A 555 12.60 -13.24 7.73
CA GLY A 555 13.72 -13.85 8.44
C GLY A 555 14.36 -12.84 9.40
N THR A 556 15.56 -13.14 9.90
CA THR A 556 16.30 -12.24 10.79
C THR A 556 16.93 -11.06 10.05
N PRO A 557 17.31 -9.97 10.75
CA PRO A 557 18.03 -8.84 10.15
C PRO A 557 19.35 -9.27 9.49
N ALA A 558 20.07 -10.20 10.11
CA ALA A 558 21.28 -10.81 9.57
C ALA A 558 21.05 -11.55 8.24
N GLU A 559 19.98 -12.35 8.14
CA GLU A 559 19.59 -13.04 6.90
C GLU A 559 19.14 -12.05 5.81
N SER A 560 18.37 -11.01 6.19
CA SER A 560 17.96 -9.95 5.25
C SER A 560 19.17 -9.26 4.62
N ARG A 561 20.23 -9.00 5.40
CA ARG A 561 21.44 -8.33 4.90
C ARG A 561 22.18 -9.11 3.83
N GLU A 562 21.97 -10.43 3.70
CA GLU A 562 22.54 -11.19 2.57
C GLU A 562 22.01 -10.70 1.21
N LYS A 563 20.77 -10.21 1.16
CA LYS A 563 20.11 -9.72 -0.05
C LYS A 563 20.60 -8.34 -0.51
N ASN A 564 21.14 -7.53 0.41
CA ASN A 564 21.58 -6.16 0.16
C ASN A 564 22.51 -6.03 -1.06
N ARG A 565 22.32 -4.96 -1.85
CA ARG A 565 23.07 -4.62 -3.07
C ARG A 565 23.47 -3.14 -3.06
N GLU A 566 24.56 -2.83 -3.75
CA GLU A 566 24.96 -1.47 -4.09
C GLU A 566 23.84 -0.74 -4.86
N CYS A 567 23.82 0.60 -4.81
CA CYS A 567 22.95 1.40 -5.68
C CYS A 567 23.22 1.13 -7.16
N ILE A 568 22.20 1.31 -8.00
CA ILE A 568 22.27 1.06 -9.45
C ILE A 568 22.14 2.36 -10.24
N LEU A 569 21.23 3.26 -9.82
CA LEU A 569 20.93 4.49 -10.53
C LEU A 569 21.49 5.69 -9.76
N LEU A 570 22.35 6.47 -10.44
CA LEU A 570 22.99 7.70 -9.95
C LEU A 570 23.82 7.55 -8.66
N ASP A 571 24.31 6.36 -8.32
CA ASP A 571 24.91 6.03 -7.01
C ASP A 571 24.01 6.42 -5.81
N PHE A 572 22.68 6.40 -5.98
CA PHE A 572 21.71 6.86 -4.98
C PHE A 572 20.40 6.05 -4.87
N PHE A 573 19.96 5.40 -5.95
CA PHE A 573 18.73 4.59 -5.99
C PHE A 573 19.04 3.12 -6.30
N ASP A 574 18.29 2.19 -5.69
CA ASP A 574 18.39 0.74 -5.92
C ASP A 574 17.24 0.14 -6.77
N ASP A 575 17.19 -1.18 -6.93
CA ASP A 575 16.13 -1.88 -7.69
C ASP A 575 14.71 -1.51 -7.20
N HIS A 576 14.54 -1.30 -5.88
CA HIS A 576 13.22 -1.06 -5.27
C HIS A 576 12.79 0.40 -5.40
N ASP A 577 13.73 1.35 -5.31
CA ASP A 577 13.48 2.74 -5.69
C ASP A 577 13.02 2.88 -7.16
N ILE A 578 13.62 2.10 -8.06
CA ILE A 578 13.21 2.06 -9.47
C ILE A 578 11.81 1.47 -9.62
N TRP A 579 11.44 0.46 -8.82
CA TRP A 579 10.05 -0.03 -8.75
C TRP A 579 9.06 1.04 -8.29
N HIS A 580 9.39 1.87 -7.29
CA HIS A 580 8.52 2.97 -6.86
C HIS A 580 8.25 3.97 -8.00
N PHE A 581 9.28 4.41 -8.73
CA PHE A 581 9.11 5.33 -9.87
C PHE A 581 8.25 4.74 -11.00
N LEU A 582 8.47 3.46 -11.35
CA LEU A 582 7.74 2.80 -12.42
C LEU A 582 6.30 2.47 -12.02
N SER A 583 6.05 2.00 -10.79
CA SER A 583 4.71 1.69 -10.28
C SER A 583 3.84 2.94 -10.15
N ALA A 584 4.38 4.06 -9.66
CA ALA A 584 3.70 5.35 -9.64
C ALA A 584 3.23 5.77 -11.05
N THR A 585 4.12 5.65 -12.02
CA THR A 585 3.86 5.97 -13.43
C THR A 585 2.81 5.02 -14.04
N ALA A 586 2.90 3.73 -13.74
CA ALA A 586 1.95 2.73 -14.23
C ALA A 586 0.55 2.89 -13.62
N LEU A 587 0.44 3.21 -12.32
CA LEU A 587 -0.82 3.53 -11.64
C LEU A 587 -1.46 4.79 -12.21
N PHE A 588 -0.66 5.84 -12.47
CA PHE A 588 -1.14 7.07 -13.11
C PHE A 588 -1.74 6.80 -14.50
N PHE A 589 -1.04 6.07 -15.37
CA PHE A 589 -1.61 5.69 -16.67
C PHE A 589 -2.83 4.75 -16.53
N SER A 590 -2.83 3.82 -15.55
CA SER A 590 -3.99 2.97 -15.25
C SER A 590 -5.24 3.80 -14.89
N PHE A 591 -5.07 4.84 -14.07
CA PHE A 591 -6.13 5.76 -13.70
C PHE A 591 -6.60 6.62 -14.89
N LEU A 592 -5.68 7.05 -15.76
CA LEU A 592 -6.03 7.74 -17.01
C LEU A 592 -6.82 6.85 -17.98
N VAL A 593 -6.51 5.55 -18.07
CA VAL A 593 -7.35 4.58 -18.79
C VAL A 593 -8.76 4.57 -18.19
N LEU A 594 -8.90 4.36 -16.88
CA LEU A 594 -10.21 4.35 -16.21
C LEU A 594 -10.98 5.68 -16.33
N LEU A 595 -10.28 6.80 -16.56
CA LEU A 595 -10.87 8.14 -16.75
C LEU A 595 -11.28 8.44 -18.20
N THR A 596 -10.71 7.75 -19.20
CA THR A 596 -10.86 8.09 -20.63
C THR A 596 -11.34 6.95 -21.53
N LEU A 597 -11.41 5.71 -21.04
CA LEU A 597 -11.75 4.51 -21.83
C LEU A 597 -13.11 4.59 -22.54
N ASP A 598 -14.07 5.33 -21.98
CA ASP A 598 -15.44 5.47 -22.50
C ASP A 598 -15.77 6.90 -23.02
N ASP A 599 -14.75 7.73 -23.26
CA ASP A 599 -14.93 9.07 -23.87
C ASP A 599 -15.50 8.99 -25.31
N ASP A 600 -15.47 7.82 -25.98
CA ASP A 600 -16.10 7.60 -27.29
C ASP A 600 -17.64 7.63 -27.22
N LEU A 601 -18.21 7.42 -26.03
CA LEU A 601 -19.64 7.37 -25.80
C LEU A 601 -20.27 8.73 -25.49
N ASP A 602 -19.49 9.81 -25.30
CA ASP A 602 -20.00 11.14 -24.91
C ASP A 602 -21.08 11.69 -25.87
N MET A 603 -21.03 11.30 -27.14
CA MET A 603 -21.99 11.70 -28.18
C MET A 603 -23.01 10.59 -28.50
N VAL A 604 -23.08 9.52 -27.70
CA VAL A 604 -24.01 8.39 -27.86
C VAL A 604 -25.15 8.49 -26.84
N GLN A 605 -26.38 8.36 -27.31
CA GLN A 605 -27.58 8.41 -26.47
C GLN A 605 -27.69 7.15 -25.59
N ARG A 606 -28.11 7.30 -24.32
CA ARG A 606 -28.07 6.22 -23.30
C ARG A 606 -28.95 4.99 -23.58
N ASP A 607 -29.91 5.12 -24.50
CA ASP A 607 -30.76 4.03 -24.99
C ASP A 607 -30.01 3.05 -25.91
N LYS A 608 -28.84 3.45 -26.42
CA LYS A 608 -28.00 2.64 -27.33
C LYS A 608 -26.75 2.09 -26.66
N ILE A 609 -26.32 2.67 -25.54
CA ILE A 609 -25.18 2.19 -24.74
C ILE A 609 -25.57 0.89 -24.02
N ARG A 610 -24.86 -0.20 -24.31
CA ARG A 610 -25.12 -1.51 -23.69
C ARG A 610 -24.50 -1.63 -22.30
N VAL A 611 -25.18 -2.37 -21.44
CA VAL A 611 -24.69 -2.85 -20.14
C VAL A 611 -24.27 -4.31 -20.28
N PHE A 612 -23.12 -4.67 -19.71
CA PHE A 612 -22.51 -6.00 -19.77
C PHE A 612 -21.92 -6.44 -18.43
#